data_AF-A0A950LRJ0-F1
#
_entry.id   AF-A0A950LRJ0-F1
#
_cell.length_a   1.000
_cell.length_b   1.000
_cell.length_c   1.000
_cell.angle_alpha   90.00
_cell.angle_beta   90.00
_cell.angle_gamma   90.00
#
_symmetry.space_group_name_H-M   'P 1'
#
loop_
_entity.id
_entity.type
_entity.pdbx_description
1 polymer ?
#
loop_
_entity_poly.entity_id
_entity_poly.type
_entity_poly.pdbx_seq_one_letter_code
_entity_poly.pdbx_strand_id
1 'polypeptide(L)'
;MGDRHEGGAVQASVRAVETRNVPTTGAAAARVGPAGESPPAAPAHRIPRGAIELAGLALGIGFIVAVARGHELSNDEFWQLAAGQWMLAHHAIIGLDPFSYTEAHRRWITDEWGSELTLAVLFRAFGNAAYALYAIGLGGLCLVISTVYARTLGARGGRVVAIVLLLAVGIAGIVVSDRGLDFSLVWFPLELLVLAKARTDPRWLFALPPLCAAWVNTHGSILVGLLVLGVE
;
A
#
# COMPACT_ATOMS: atom_id res chain seq x y z
N MET A 1 48.70 26.97 -70.32
CA MET A 1 48.46 26.88 -68.86
C MET A 1 47.60 25.63 -68.66
N GLY A 2 48.13 24.45 -68.33
CA GLY A 2 48.64 24.08 -66.99
C GLY A 2 47.44 23.99 -66.05
N ASP A 3 46.98 22.86 -65.51
CA ASP A 3 47.73 21.73 -64.98
C ASP A 3 46.93 20.42 -64.93
N ARG A 4 47.68 19.32 -64.81
CA ARG A 4 47.23 17.94 -64.64
C ARG A 4 46.78 17.69 -63.19
N HIS A 5 45.76 16.86 -63.00
CA HIS A 5 45.67 15.99 -61.82
C HIS A 5 45.09 14.62 -62.21
N GLU A 6 45.98 13.63 -62.20
CA GLU A 6 45.71 12.20 -62.14
C GLU A 6 45.23 11.81 -60.74
N GLY A 7 44.44 10.74 -60.61
CA GLY A 7 44.24 10.12 -59.30
C GLY A 7 43.06 9.15 -59.15
N GLY A 8 43.20 7.93 -59.67
CA GLY A 8 42.81 6.72 -58.94
C GLY A 8 41.33 6.31 -58.91
N ALA A 9 40.86 5.66 -59.98
CA ALA A 9 39.73 4.73 -59.90
C ALA A 9 40.26 3.34 -59.50
N VAL A 10 40.07 2.93 -58.24
CA VAL A 10 40.42 1.59 -57.76
C VAL A 10 39.20 0.68 -57.88
N GLN A 11 39.17 -0.12 -58.95
CA GLN A 11 38.32 -1.29 -59.09
C GLN A 11 38.77 -2.37 -58.08
N ALA A 12 37.91 -2.70 -57.11
CA ALA A 12 38.08 -3.89 -56.29
C ALA A 12 37.26 -5.05 -56.90
N SER A 13 37.98 -6.07 -57.34
CA SER A 13 37.50 -7.29 -57.96
C SER A 13 36.88 -8.25 -56.94
N VAL A 14 35.63 -8.64 -57.16
CA VAL A 14 34.98 -9.74 -56.41
C VAL A 14 35.50 -11.05 -56.99
N ARG A 15 36.37 -11.75 -56.27
CA ARG A 15 36.76 -13.13 -56.59
C ARG A 15 35.63 -14.09 -56.23
N ALA A 16 35.15 -14.83 -57.23
CA ALA A 16 34.27 -15.97 -57.03
C ALA A 16 35.01 -17.04 -56.21
N VAL A 17 34.43 -17.44 -55.08
CA VAL A 17 34.90 -18.58 -54.29
C VAL A 17 34.32 -19.85 -54.88
N GLU A 18 35.19 -20.69 -55.41
CA GLU A 18 34.90 -21.99 -56.00
C GLU A 18 34.54 -22.99 -54.88
N THR A 19 33.29 -23.47 -54.86
CA THR A 19 32.84 -24.48 -53.91
C THR A 19 33.40 -25.85 -54.30
N ARG A 20 34.31 -26.38 -53.48
CA ARG A 20 34.87 -27.72 -53.63
C ARG A 20 33.79 -28.78 -53.37
N ASN A 21 33.43 -29.55 -54.40
CA ASN A 21 32.61 -30.74 -54.28
C ASN A 21 33.29 -31.78 -53.37
N VAL A 22 32.59 -32.22 -52.32
CA VAL A 22 32.99 -33.35 -51.46
C VAL A 22 32.13 -34.57 -51.84
N PRO A 23 32.71 -35.78 -51.97
CA PRO A 23 31.99 -36.95 -52.47
C PRO A 23 31.00 -37.47 -51.41
N THR A 24 29.80 -37.82 -51.85
CA THR A 24 28.84 -38.63 -51.11
C THR A 24 29.34 -40.08 -51.02
N THR A 25 29.72 -40.52 -49.81
CA THR A 25 30.01 -41.93 -49.53
C THR A 25 29.25 -42.38 -48.29
N GLY A 26 28.41 -43.41 -48.48
CA GLY A 26 28.20 -44.46 -47.49
C GLY A 26 27.23 -44.17 -46.34
N ALA A 27 26.07 -44.80 -46.41
CA ALA A 27 25.11 -44.92 -45.32
C ALA A 27 25.74 -45.53 -44.05
N ALA A 28 25.54 -44.87 -42.91
CA ALA A 28 25.53 -45.51 -41.60
C ALA A 28 24.19 -45.16 -40.95
N ALA A 29 23.26 -46.11 -40.98
CA ALA A 29 21.99 -46.02 -40.28
C ALA A 29 22.27 -45.85 -38.78
N ALA A 30 22.09 -44.62 -38.28
CA ALA A 30 22.03 -44.36 -36.85
C ALA A 30 20.84 -45.15 -36.29
N ARG A 31 21.12 -46.19 -35.50
CA ARG A 31 20.10 -46.91 -34.75
C ARG A 31 19.46 -45.91 -33.78
N VAL A 32 18.20 -45.56 -34.03
CA VAL A 32 17.32 -44.90 -33.06
C VAL A 32 17.13 -45.89 -31.91
N GLY A 33 17.85 -45.69 -30.82
CA GLY A 33 17.54 -46.37 -29.55
C GLY A 33 16.15 -45.96 -29.08
N PRO A 34 15.44 -46.82 -28.31
CA PRO A 34 14.11 -46.48 -27.82
C PRO A 34 14.17 -45.14 -27.09
N ALA A 35 13.24 -44.24 -27.42
CA ALA A 35 13.11 -42.94 -26.81
C ALA A 35 13.17 -43.10 -25.28
N GLY A 36 14.29 -42.69 -24.69
CA GLY A 36 14.41 -42.61 -23.25
C GLY A 36 13.31 -41.68 -22.77
N GLU A 37 12.36 -42.26 -22.04
CA GLU A 37 11.29 -41.54 -21.38
C GLU A 37 11.94 -40.42 -20.58
N SER A 38 11.69 -39.16 -20.95
CA SER A 38 12.22 -38.03 -20.21
C SER A 38 11.76 -38.15 -18.77
N PRO A 39 12.65 -38.09 -17.77
CA PRO A 39 12.24 -38.24 -16.38
C PRO A 39 11.11 -37.25 -16.08
N PRO A 40 10.03 -37.69 -15.40
CA PRO A 40 8.89 -36.83 -15.13
C PRO A 40 9.39 -35.56 -14.45
N ALA A 41 9.11 -34.41 -15.08
CA ALA A 41 9.50 -33.12 -14.53
C ALA A 41 9.03 -33.06 -13.09
N ALA A 42 9.98 -32.91 -12.14
CA ALA A 42 9.66 -32.81 -10.72
C ALA A 42 8.56 -31.75 -10.56
N PRO A 43 7.51 -32.02 -9.76
CA PRO A 43 6.40 -31.09 -9.63
C PRO A 43 6.94 -29.77 -9.12
N ALA A 44 6.90 -28.73 -9.98
CA ALA A 44 7.30 -27.39 -9.59
C ALA A 44 6.48 -27.00 -8.37
N HIS A 45 7.13 -26.86 -7.21
CA HIS A 45 6.45 -26.51 -5.97
C HIS A 45 5.95 -25.06 -6.09
N ARG A 46 4.76 -24.88 -6.64
CA ARG A 46 4.13 -23.57 -6.78
C ARG A 46 3.61 -23.17 -5.42
N ILE A 47 4.31 -22.25 -4.78
CA ILE A 47 3.85 -21.65 -3.52
C ILE A 47 2.42 -21.11 -3.76
N PRO A 48 1.44 -21.50 -2.93
CA PRO A 48 0.07 -21.05 -3.13
C PRO A 48 0.03 -19.53 -2.99
N ARG A 49 -0.65 -18.86 -3.93
CA ARG A 49 -0.70 -17.39 -4.01
C ARG A 49 -1.20 -16.75 -2.71
N GLY A 50 -2.14 -17.40 -2.04
CA GLY A 50 -2.63 -16.97 -0.73
C GLY A 50 -1.54 -16.94 0.34
N ALA A 51 -0.59 -17.87 0.32
CA ALA A 51 0.53 -17.87 1.28
C ALA A 51 1.49 -16.69 1.05
N ILE A 52 1.71 -16.30 -0.20
CA ILE A 52 2.56 -15.13 -0.54
C ILE A 52 1.89 -13.83 -0.05
N GLU A 53 0.58 -13.69 -0.25
CA GLU A 53 -0.17 -12.52 0.21
C GLU A 53 -0.24 -12.45 1.74
N LEU A 54 -0.47 -13.60 2.41
CA LEU A 54 -0.43 -13.70 3.87
C LEU A 54 0.96 -13.35 4.42
N ALA A 55 2.03 -13.82 3.78
CA ALA A 55 3.39 -13.45 4.15
C ALA A 55 3.63 -11.94 3.99
N GLY A 56 3.16 -11.34 2.88
CA GLY A 56 3.26 -9.89 2.67
C GLY A 56 2.50 -9.08 3.73
N LEU A 57 1.28 -9.49 4.08
CA LEU A 57 0.50 -8.88 5.15
C LEU A 57 1.17 -9.04 6.51
N ALA A 58 1.66 -10.24 6.84
CA ALA A 58 2.37 -10.51 8.09
C ALA A 58 3.65 -9.67 8.20
N LEU A 59 4.41 -9.53 7.12
CA LEU A 59 5.60 -8.67 7.07
C LEU A 59 5.24 -7.19 7.20
N GLY A 60 4.22 -6.71 6.49
CA GLY A 60 3.77 -5.33 6.59
C GLY A 60 3.26 -4.96 7.98
N ILE A 61 2.42 -5.81 8.58
CA ILE A 61 1.94 -5.63 9.96
C ILE A 61 3.11 -5.73 10.94
N GLY A 62 4.00 -6.72 10.78
CA GLY A 62 5.19 -6.86 11.62
C GLY A 62 6.10 -5.63 11.57
N PHE A 63 6.23 -5.00 10.40
CA PHE A 63 6.97 -3.75 10.22
C PHE A 63 6.29 -2.58 10.96
N ILE A 64 4.98 -2.42 10.80
CA ILE A 64 4.20 -1.38 11.53
C ILE A 64 4.35 -1.59 13.05
N VAL A 65 4.24 -2.83 13.53
CA VAL A 65 4.42 -3.18 14.94
C VAL A 65 5.81 -2.81 15.45
N ALA A 66 6.86 -3.08 14.66
CA ALA A 66 8.24 -2.75 15.03
C ALA A 66 8.44 -1.24 15.17
N VAL A 67 7.87 -0.46 14.26
CA VAL A 67 7.95 1.01 14.27
C VAL A 67 7.12 1.59 15.42
N ALA A 68 5.88 1.14 15.58
CA ALA A 68 4.96 1.63 16.61
C ALA A 68 5.46 1.39 18.04
N ARG A 69 6.30 0.38 18.26
CA ARG A 69 6.92 0.11 19.58
C ARG A 69 8.00 1.12 19.97
N GLY A 70 8.61 1.78 18.99
CA GLY A 70 9.62 2.81 19.23
C GLY A 70 9.04 4.23 19.29
N HIS A 71 7.72 4.38 19.17
CA HIS A 71 7.07 5.69 19.15
C HIS A 71 6.89 6.24 20.57
N GLU A 72 7.31 7.49 20.77
CA GLU A 72 7.05 8.25 21.99
C GLU A 72 6.01 9.32 21.69
N LEU A 73 5.13 9.59 22.67
CA LEU A 73 4.05 10.56 22.48
C LEU A 73 4.61 11.93 22.09
N SER A 74 4.15 12.47 20.96
CA SER A 74 4.47 13.83 20.56
C SER A 74 3.74 14.86 21.41
N ASN A 75 4.08 16.14 21.24
CA ASN A 75 3.35 17.23 21.89
C ASN A 75 1.88 17.28 21.44
N ASP A 76 1.63 17.11 20.14
CA ASP A 76 0.29 17.15 19.56
C ASP A 76 -0.57 15.96 20.03
N GLU A 77 0.03 14.77 20.15
CA GLU A 77 -0.67 13.58 20.65
C GLU A 77 -1.00 13.68 22.14
N PHE A 78 -0.16 14.35 22.91
CA PHE A 78 -0.47 14.66 24.30
C PHE A 78 -1.73 15.53 24.40
N TRP A 79 -1.86 16.54 23.53
CA TRP A 79 -3.06 17.39 23.48
C TRP A 79 -4.31 16.59 23.11
N GLN A 80 -4.23 15.73 22.08
CA GLN A 80 -5.35 14.87 21.69
C GLN A 80 -5.78 13.93 22.81
N LEU A 81 -4.82 13.32 23.52
CA LEU A 81 -5.11 12.46 24.65
C LEU A 81 -5.75 13.25 25.80
N ALA A 82 -5.21 14.44 26.13
CA ALA A 82 -5.74 15.29 27.18
C ALA A 82 -7.18 15.75 26.88
N ALA A 83 -7.44 16.19 25.64
CA ALA A 83 -8.77 16.55 25.17
C ALA A 83 -9.74 15.37 25.28
N GLY A 84 -9.34 14.18 24.82
CA GLY A 84 -10.13 12.96 24.93
C GLY A 84 -10.46 12.57 26.38
N GLN A 85 -9.48 12.63 27.29
CA GLN A 85 -9.69 12.36 28.71
C GLN A 85 -10.64 13.38 29.34
N TRP A 86 -10.50 14.67 28.99
CA TRP A 86 -11.39 15.72 29.45
C TRP A 86 -12.83 15.45 28.99
N MET A 87 -13.03 15.12 27.70
CA MET A 87 -14.37 14.83 27.16
C MET A 87 -15.01 13.61 27.81
N LEU A 88 -14.23 12.54 28.06
CA LEU A 88 -14.71 11.36 28.78
C LEU A 88 -15.12 11.69 30.22
N ALA A 89 -14.38 12.55 30.91
CA ALA A 89 -14.65 12.92 32.29
C ALA A 89 -15.87 13.84 32.43
N HIS A 90 -16.08 14.74 31.47
CA HIS A 90 -17.14 15.76 31.53
C HIS A 90 -18.41 15.38 30.75
N HIS A 91 -18.38 14.27 30.00
CA HIS A 91 -19.46 13.83 29.13
C HIS A 91 -19.92 14.93 28.14
N ALA A 92 -18.97 15.72 27.65
CA ALA A 92 -19.21 16.86 26.78
C ALA A 92 -18.10 16.97 25.75
N ILE A 93 -18.43 17.43 24.54
CA ILE A 93 -17.43 17.81 23.54
C ILE A 93 -16.78 19.11 24.02
N ILE A 94 -15.45 19.14 24.07
CA ILE A 94 -14.68 20.31 24.49
C ILE A 94 -14.98 21.47 23.53
N GLY A 95 -15.27 22.65 24.08
CA GLY A 95 -15.59 23.85 23.29
C GLY A 95 -14.89 25.12 23.77
N LEU A 96 -14.31 25.06 24.97
CA LEU A 96 -13.51 26.11 25.57
C LEU A 96 -12.20 25.48 26.05
N ASP A 97 -11.08 26.15 25.83
CA ASP A 97 -9.75 25.70 26.21
C ASP A 97 -9.61 25.65 27.74
N PRO A 98 -9.47 24.46 28.35
CA PRO A 98 -9.28 24.28 29.78
C PRO A 98 -7.80 24.16 30.17
N PHE A 99 -6.89 24.13 29.20
CA PHE A 99 -5.48 23.78 29.40
C PHE A 99 -4.54 24.97 29.28
N SER A 100 -4.85 25.94 28.42
CA SER A 100 -4.02 27.13 28.25
C SER A 100 -4.00 28.03 29.48
N TYR A 101 -2.80 28.39 29.95
CA TYR A 101 -2.61 29.26 31.09
C TYR A 101 -2.91 30.74 30.78
N THR A 102 -2.48 31.24 29.62
CA THR A 102 -2.61 32.66 29.23
C THR A 102 -3.89 32.97 28.45
N GLU A 103 -4.49 31.96 27.81
CA GLU A 103 -5.67 32.07 26.94
C GLU A 103 -6.79 31.14 27.44
N ALA A 104 -6.94 31.01 28.75
CA ALA A 104 -7.98 30.18 29.35
C ALA A 104 -9.36 30.58 28.83
N HIS A 105 -10.21 29.59 28.57
CA HIS A 105 -11.58 29.75 28.07
C HIS A 105 -11.70 30.38 26.68
N ARG A 106 -10.63 30.43 25.90
CA ARG A 106 -10.73 30.71 24.47
C ARG A 106 -11.51 29.58 23.78
N ARG A 107 -12.18 29.89 22.68
CA ARG A 107 -12.90 28.87 21.90
C ARG A 107 -11.94 27.79 21.40
N TRP A 108 -12.20 26.54 21.78
CA TRP A 108 -11.51 25.36 21.28
C TRP A 108 -12.36 24.76 20.15
N ILE A 109 -11.74 24.44 19.02
CA ILE A 109 -12.40 23.78 17.90
C ILE A 109 -11.97 22.31 17.91
N THR A 110 -12.94 21.43 18.11
CA THR A 110 -12.72 19.99 18.26
C THR A 110 -13.12 19.29 16.98
N ASP A 111 -12.26 19.41 15.96
CA ASP A 111 -12.55 18.90 14.63
C ASP A 111 -12.55 17.36 14.57
N GLU A 112 -11.83 16.71 15.50
CA GLU A 112 -11.61 15.25 15.48
C GLU A 112 -11.98 14.59 16.82
N TRP A 113 -13.05 15.06 17.48
CA TRP A 113 -13.44 14.58 18.81
C TRP A 113 -13.58 13.04 18.93
N GLY A 114 -14.00 12.37 17.86
CA GLY A 114 -14.12 10.91 17.83
C GLY A 114 -12.77 10.20 17.89
N SER A 115 -11.71 10.80 17.33
CA SER A 115 -10.36 10.24 17.42
C SER A 115 -9.78 10.38 18.81
N GLU A 116 -9.92 11.56 19.40
CA GLU A 116 -9.50 11.88 20.76
C GLU A 116 -10.19 10.97 21.78
N LEU A 117 -11.51 10.75 21.65
CA LEU A 117 -12.24 9.81 22.50
C LEU A 117 -11.74 8.38 22.35
N THR A 118 -11.53 7.92 21.11
CA THR A 118 -11.05 6.55 20.86
C THR A 118 -9.67 6.35 21.49
N LEU A 119 -8.76 7.32 21.31
CA LEU A 119 -7.43 7.31 21.90
C LEU A 119 -7.51 7.30 23.44
N ALA A 120 -8.35 8.14 24.05
CA ALA A 120 -8.51 8.21 25.49
C ALA A 120 -9.09 6.92 26.09
N VAL A 121 -10.05 6.28 25.42
CA VAL A 121 -10.58 4.97 25.82
C VAL A 121 -9.50 3.89 25.75
N LEU A 122 -8.73 3.85 24.65
CA LEU A 122 -7.61 2.91 24.53
C LEU A 122 -6.55 3.17 25.60
N PHE A 123 -6.23 4.43 25.89
CA PHE A 123 -5.28 4.79 26.93
C PHE A 123 -5.73 4.37 28.32
N ARG A 124 -7.03 4.49 28.64
CA ARG A 124 -7.58 3.99 29.91
C ARG A 124 -7.45 2.46 30.05
N ALA A 125 -7.51 1.72 28.95
CA ALA A 125 -7.43 0.26 28.95
C ALA A 125 -5.99 -0.27 28.90
N PHE A 126 -5.11 0.39 28.16
CA PHE A 126 -3.77 -0.14 27.80
C PHE A 126 -2.61 0.79 28.19
N GLY A 127 -2.89 1.95 28.77
CA GLY A 127 -1.87 2.95 29.14
C GLY A 127 -1.04 3.37 27.93
N ASN A 128 0.28 3.46 28.11
CA ASN A 128 1.22 3.88 27.06
C ASN A 128 1.20 2.98 25.82
N ALA A 129 0.74 1.72 25.93
CA ALA A 129 0.62 0.84 24.78
C ALA A 129 -0.53 1.23 23.84
N ALA A 130 -1.44 2.12 24.27
CA ALA A 130 -2.60 2.54 23.50
C ALA A 130 -2.22 3.09 22.13
N TYR A 131 -1.22 3.96 22.06
CA TYR A 131 -0.78 4.55 20.80
C TYR A 131 -0.29 3.49 19.81
N ALA A 132 0.55 2.57 20.29
CA ALA A 132 1.07 1.48 19.46
C ALA A 132 -0.07 0.57 18.98
N LEU A 133 -0.99 0.20 19.86
CA LEU A 133 -2.17 -0.62 19.51
C LEU A 133 -3.07 0.09 18.49
N TYR A 134 -3.21 1.40 18.62
CA TYR A 134 -3.97 2.22 17.69
C TYR A 134 -3.33 2.24 16.31
N ALA A 135 -2.02 2.51 16.22
CA ALA A 135 -1.24 2.49 14.98
C ALA A 135 -1.33 1.13 14.29
N ILE A 136 -1.12 0.06 15.06
CA ILE A 136 -1.21 -1.32 14.58
C ILE A 136 -2.63 -1.63 14.08
N GLY A 137 -3.66 -1.18 14.81
CA GLY A 137 -5.06 -1.36 14.44
C GLY A 137 -5.42 -0.67 13.13
N LEU A 138 -5.19 0.64 13.03
CA LEU A 138 -5.49 1.41 11.81
C LEU A 138 -4.64 0.96 10.63
N GLY A 139 -3.33 0.81 10.83
CA GLY A 139 -2.42 0.36 9.79
C GLY A 139 -2.73 -1.07 9.31
N GLY A 140 -3.02 -1.99 10.24
CA GLY A 140 -3.42 -3.36 9.92
C GLY A 140 -4.72 -3.40 9.12
N LEU A 141 -5.74 -2.65 9.54
CA LEU A 141 -7.01 -2.52 8.80
C LEU A 141 -6.79 -1.92 7.41
N CYS A 142 -5.99 -0.86 7.29
CA CYS A 142 -5.60 -0.27 6.02
C CYS A 142 -5.03 -1.32 5.05
N LEU A 143 -4.05 -2.12 5.50
CA LEU A 143 -3.42 -3.16 4.68
C LEU A 143 -4.41 -4.25 4.27
N VAL A 144 -5.27 -4.70 5.19
CA VAL A 144 -6.28 -5.73 4.92
C VAL A 144 -7.32 -5.23 3.91
N ILE A 145 -7.90 -4.05 4.14
CA ILE A 145 -8.91 -3.48 3.25
C ILE A 145 -8.32 -3.20 1.87
N SER A 146 -7.11 -2.62 1.81
CA SER A 146 -6.39 -2.38 0.55
C SER A 146 -6.10 -3.67 -0.21
N THR A 147 -5.78 -4.76 0.50
CA THR A 147 -5.61 -6.09 -0.11
C THR A 147 -6.92 -6.60 -0.69
N VAL A 148 -8.03 -6.48 0.03
CA VAL A 148 -9.36 -6.87 -0.47
C VAL A 148 -9.75 -6.02 -1.68
N TYR A 149 -9.56 -4.71 -1.62
CA TYR A 149 -9.81 -3.80 -2.72
C TYR A 149 -8.96 -4.15 -3.96
N ALA A 150 -7.66 -4.36 -3.80
CA ALA A 150 -6.77 -4.77 -4.89
C ALA A 150 -7.24 -6.07 -5.57
N ARG A 151 -7.80 -7.03 -4.80
CA ARG A 151 -8.39 -8.25 -5.36
C ARG A 151 -9.64 -7.97 -6.19
N THR A 152 -10.46 -6.99 -5.82
CA THR A 152 -11.63 -6.60 -6.64
C THR A 152 -11.21 -6.01 -7.99
N LEU A 153 -10.03 -5.38 -8.07
CA LEU A 153 -9.43 -4.90 -9.31
C LEU A 153 -8.65 -5.97 -10.10
N GLY A 154 -8.65 -7.22 -9.63
CA GLY A 154 -7.96 -8.33 -10.29
C GLY A 154 -6.45 -8.38 -10.06
N ALA A 155 -5.89 -7.62 -9.11
CA ALA A 155 -4.50 -7.75 -8.70
C ALA A 155 -4.24 -9.13 -8.07
N ARG A 156 -3.03 -9.68 -8.29
CA ARG A 156 -2.67 -11.05 -7.86
C ARG A 156 -1.27 -11.10 -7.27
N GLY A 157 -1.11 -11.87 -6.19
CA GLY A 157 0.19 -12.34 -5.68
C GLY A 157 1.19 -11.20 -5.47
N GLY A 158 2.27 -11.21 -6.25
CA GLY A 158 3.38 -10.25 -6.09
C GLY A 158 3.00 -8.77 -6.21
N ARG A 159 1.98 -8.41 -7.01
CA ARG A 159 1.51 -7.01 -7.10
C ARG A 159 0.82 -6.57 -5.80
N VAL A 160 0.01 -7.46 -5.22
CA VAL A 160 -0.67 -7.20 -3.94
C VAL A 160 0.38 -7.04 -2.84
N VAL A 161 1.38 -7.93 -2.79
CA VAL A 161 2.48 -7.81 -1.82
C VAL A 161 3.26 -6.51 -1.99
N ALA A 162 3.60 -6.10 -3.21
CA ALA A 162 4.30 -4.85 -3.45
C ALA A 162 3.49 -3.63 -2.96
N ILE A 163 2.19 -3.59 -3.26
CA ILE A 163 1.28 -2.53 -2.77
C ILE A 163 1.23 -2.54 -1.24
N VAL A 164 1.05 -3.70 -0.62
CA VAL A 164 1.00 -3.84 0.85
C VAL A 164 2.28 -3.36 1.50
N LEU A 165 3.44 -3.72 0.97
CA LEU A 165 4.73 -3.30 1.53
C LEU A 165 4.96 -1.79 1.34
N LEU A 166 4.61 -1.22 0.19
CA LEU A 166 4.70 0.23 -0.04
C LEU A 166 3.76 1.00 0.90
N LEU A 167 2.53 0.52 1.08
CA LEU A 167 1.60 1.08 2.05
C LEU A 167 2.13 0.97 3.47
N ALA A 168 2.71 -0.17 3.85
CA ALA A 168 3.30 -0.35 5.18
C ALA A 168 4.44 0.64 5.45
N VAL A 169 5.26 0.96 4.45
CA VAL A 169 6.29 2.00 4.55
C VAL A 169 5.67 3.39 4.72
N GLY A 170 4.65 3.73 3.93
CA GLY A 170 3.93 5.00 4.07
C GLY A 170 3.26 5.16 5.45
N ILE A 171 2.60 4.11 5.93
CA ILE A 171 1.97 4.06 7.26
C ILE A 171 3.03 4.24 8.34
N ALA A 172 4.16 3.55 8.26
CA ALA A 172 5.25 3.73 9.21
C ALA A 172 5.77 5.17 9.24
N GLY A 173 5.84 5.84 8.08
CA GLY A 173 6.18 7.26 8.00
C GLY A 173 5.20 8.17 8.74
N ILE A 174 3.90 7.86 8.67
CA ILE A 174 2.86 8.58 9.42
C ILE A 174 2.98 8.30 10.92
N VAL A 175 3.18 7.05 11.31
CA VAL A 175 3.35 6.63 12.71
C VAL A 175 4.56 7.28 13.37
N VAL A 176 5.60 7.63 12.63
CA VAL A 176 6.79 8.32 13.16
C VAL A 176 6.66 9.85 13.05
N SER A 177 5.62 10.34 12.38
CA SER A 177 5.43 11.78 12.19
C SER A 177 4.73 12.41 13.40
N ASP A 178 5.06 13.68 13.65
CA ASP A 178 4.50 14.49 14.74
C ASP A 178 2.97 14.66 14.67
N ARG A 179 2.37 14.35 13.51
CA ARG A 179 0.95 14.54 13.20
C ARG A 179 0.01 13.51 13.84
N GLY A 180 0.54 12.46 14.46
CA GLY A 180 -0.28 11.45 15.13
C GLY A 180 -1.03 10.49 14.19
N LEU A 181 -2.01 9.80 14.78
CA LEU A 181 -2.69 8.63 14.22
C LEU A 181 -3.83 9.03 13.27
N ASP A 182 -3.62 8.85 11.96
CA ASP A 182 -4.56 9.26 10.92
C ASP A 182 -5.63 8.17 10.60
N PHE A 183 -6.90 8.44 10.91
CA PHE A 183 -8.02 7.56 10.56
C PHE A 183 -8.28 7.41 9.06
N SER A 184 -7.80 8.34 8.24
CA SER A 184 -7.88 8.25 6.77
C SER A 184 -7.28 6.96 6.25
N LEU A 185 -6.31 6.39 6.98
CA LEU A 185 -5.73 5.09 6.68
C LEU A 185 -6.78 3.99 6.53
N VAL A 186 -7.89 4.08 7.27
CA VAL A 186 -8.98 3.10 7.19
C VAL A 186 -10.10 3.59 6.29
N TRP A 187 -10.52 4.85 6.44
CA TRP A 187 -11.72 5.34 5.76
C TRP A 187 -11.55 5.41 4.24
N PHE A 188 -10.40 5.87 3.76
CA PHE A 188 -10.15 6.00 2.32
C PHE A 188 -10.18 4.66 1.57
N PRO A 189 -9.41 3.62 1.96
CA PRO A 189 -9.51 2.33 1.27
C PRO A 189 -10.86 1.65 1.49
N LEU A 190 -11.57 1.94 2.58
CA LEU A 190 -12.92 1.44 2.80
C LEU A 190 -13.93 2.06 1.84
N GLU A 191 -13.87 3.37 1.61
CA GLU A 191 -14.68 4.07 0.62
C GLU A 191 -14.46 3.50 -0.78
N LEU A 192 -13.20 3.33 -1.20
CA LEU A 192 -12.87 2.70 -2.48
C LEU A 192 -13.45 1.29 -2.61
N LEU A 193 -13.41 0.50 -1.52
CA LEU A 193 -14.00 -0.82 -1.50
C LEU A 193 -15.52 -0.79 -1.64
N VAL A 194 -16.19 0.14 -0.93
CA VAL A 194 -17.63 0.35 -1.04
C VAL A 194 -18.02 0.75 -2.47
N LEU A 195 -17.29 1.67 -3.09
CA LEU A 195 -17.51 2.11 -4.47
C LEU A 195 -17.28 0.97 -5.47
N ALA A 196 -16.21 0.18 -5.32
CA ALA A 196 -15.98 -0.99 -6.16
C ALA A 196 -17.12 -2.02 -6.05
N LYS A 197 -17.70 -2.20 -4.85
CA LYS A 197 -18.87 -3.08 -4.66
C LYS A 197 -20.14 -2.47 -5.25
N ALA A 198 -20.32 -1.15 -5.14
CA ALA A 198 -21.45 -0.43 -5.72
C ALA A 198 -21.55 -0.59 -7.24
N ARG A 199 -20.41 -0.74 -7.94
CA ARG A 199 -20.39 -1.04 -9.39
C ARG A 199 -21.11 -2.34 -9.76
N THR A 200 -21.15 -3.31 -8.84
CA THR A 200 -21.86 -4.59 -9.04
C THR A 200 -23.25 -4.61 -8.40
N ASP A 201 -23.43 -3.84 -7.32
CA ASP A 201 -24.62 -3.90 -6.48
C ASP A 201 -24.85 -2.51 -5.83
N PRO A 202 -25.74 -1.67 -6.41
CA PRO A 202 -25.90 -0.28 -6.02
C PRO A 202 -26.28 -0.06 -4.55
N ARG A 203 -26.80 -1.08 -3.84
CA ARG A 203 -27.16 -0.95 -2.42
C ARG A 203 -25.97 -0.60 -1.53
N TRP A 204 -24.74 -0.88 -1.98
CA TRP A 204 -23.53 -0.48 -1.25
C TRP A 204 -23.39 1.04 -1.12
N LEU A 205 -24.04 1.84 -1.97
CA LEU A 205 -24.04 3.30 -1.84
C LEU A 205 -24.71 3.78 -0.53
N PHE A 206 -25.62 2.98 0.05
CA PHE A 206 -26.21 3.30 1.36
C PHE A 206 -25.20 3.19 2.52
N ALA A 207 -24.03 2.59 2.29
CA ALA A 207 -22.93 2.59 3.26
C ALA A 207 -22.13 3.89 3.26
N LEU A 208 -22.25 4.75 2.23
CA LEU A 208 -21.49 5.99 2.14
C LEU A 208 -21.90 7.03 3.19
N PRO A 209 -23.20 7.36 3.41
CA PRO A 209 -23.57 8.32 4.45
C PRO A 209 -23.06 7.98 5.86
N PRO A 210 -23.21 6.74 6.39
CA PRO A 210 -22.65 6.42 7.69
C PRO A 210 -21.12 6.41 7.69
N LEU A 211 -20.47 6.05 6.58
CA LEU A 211 -19.01 6.12 6.44
C LEU A 211 -18.52 7.57 6.50
N CYS A 212 -19.10 8.48 5.72
CA CYS A 212 -18.75 9.91 5.74
C CYS A 212 -19.02 10.53 7.11
N ALA A 213 -20.12 10.15 7.76
CA ALA A 213 -20.42 10.60 9.11
C ALA A 213 -19.37 10.11 10.12
N ALA A 214 -18.96 8.85 10.07
CA ALA A 214 -17.90 8.36 10.95
C ALA A 214 -16.55 9.03 10.66
N TRP A 215 -16.23 9.24 9.39
CA TRP A 215 -14.98 9.86 8.95
C TRP A 215 -14.86 11.31 9.40
N VAL A 216 -15.86 12.17 9.13
CA VAL A 216 -15.77 13.60 9.50
C VAL A 216 -15.61 13.83 11.00
N ASN A 217 -16.09 12.89 11.84
CA ASN A 217 -15.94 12.99 13.30
C ASN A 217 -14.59 12.45 13.81
N THR A 218 -13.83 11.77 12.97
CA THR A 218 -12.55 11.14 13.36
C THR A 218 -11.35 11.71 12.62
N HIS A 219 -11.53 12.36 11.47
CA HIS A 219 -10.45 13.06 10.78
C HIS A 219 -10.97 14.06 9.73
N GLY A 220 -10.30 15.21 9.58
CA GLY A 220 -10.67 16.27 8.64
C GLY A 220 -10.47 15.96 7.14
N SER A 221 -9.81 14.85 6.81
CA SER A 221 -9.49 14.44 5.43
C SER A 221 -10.68 13.96 4.59
N ILE A 222 -11.90 14.00 5.12
CA ILE A 222 -13.13 13.65 4.39
C ILE A 222 -13.25 14.38 3.04
N LEU A 223 -12.64 15.56 2.91
CA LEU A 223 -12.55 16.29 1.63
C LEU A 223 -11.93 15.47 0.50
N VAL A 224 -10.95 14.61 0.82
CA VAL A 224 -10.33 13.70 -0.14
C VAL A 224 -11.34 12.67 -0.62
N GLY A 225 -12.14 12.10 0.29
CA GLY A 225 -13.19 11.14 -0.07
C GLY A 225 -14.28 11.76 -0.93
N LEU A 226 -14.75 12.97 -0.56
CA LEU A 226 -15.71 13.73 -1.37
C LEU A 226 -15.18 14.03 -2.78
N LEU A 227 -13.88 14.32 -2.93
CA LEU A 227 -13.26 14.53 -4.23
C LEU A 227 -13.27 13.25 -5.07
N VAL A 228 -12.95 12.10 -4.47
CA VAL A 228 -13.01 10.80 -5.16
C VAL A 228 -14.43 10.46 -5.59
N LEU A 229 -15.42 10.68 -4.71
CA LEU A 229 -16.84 10.50 -5.05
C LEU A 229 -17.31 11.38 -6.20
N GLY A 230 -16.70 12.56 -6.39
CA GLY A 230 -17.00 13.43 -7.53
C GLY A 230 -16.38 13.00 -8.86
N VAL A 231 -15.37 12.13 -8.81
CA VAL A 231 -14.64 11.63 -10.00
C VAL A 231 -15.13 10.25 -10.44
N GLU A 232 -15.54 9.41 -9.49
CA GLU A 232 -16.08 8.05 -9.70
C GLU A 232 -17.54 8.05 -10.17
#